data_AF-A0AAP3K355-F1
#
_entry.id   AF-A0AAP3K355-F1
#
_cell.length_a   1.000
_cell.length_b   1.000
_cell.length_c   1.000
_cell.angle_alpha   90.00
_cell.angle_beta   90.00
_cell.angle_gamma   90.00
#
_symmetry.space_group_name_H-M   'P 1'
#
loop_
_entity.id
_entity.type
_entity.pdbx_description
1 polymer ?
#
loop_
_entity_poly.entity_id
_entity_poly.type
_entity_poly.pdbx_seq_one_letter_code
_entity_poly.pdbx_strand_id
1 'polypeptide(L)'
;MYFWIVNCSLAFLLCVLCAGIVIPQILLIAFRKQLFDLPDERKIHHCAVPRLGGIAFKPVVFFTIALLLGINMALGHSEMLSEIGNNVRPLAFAFCSIMVLYLVGMADDLIGIRYRAKFVIQILCGVMLIAGGIYINNLHGILGIHAVPLWLGYPLTILIVVFIINAINLIDGIDGLASGLCSVACLFYGLTFFMLHQHVYAILAFATLGVLVPFFYYNVFGNAEHGRKIFMGDTGSLTVGMMLCFLSLKLTMCGLDDNTGNVHPMVLAFSPLLVPCCDVVRVYLHRVRNGKNPFLPDKNHIHHKLLALGIKQRNAMIIIVSVSTIFILLNILLSLYLNVNWIVLGDILIWTLANIRLTKSIGQLQSEQKTNK
;
A
#
# COMPACT_ATOMS: atom_id res chain seq x y z
N MET A 1 6.53 27.05 -7.55
CA MET A 1 5.47 26.35 -6.77
C MET A 1 4.20 26.09 -7.57
N TYR A 2 3.58 27.10 -8.21
CA TYR A 2 2.34 26.93 -8.99
C TYR A 2 2.41 25.81 -10.05
N PHE A 3 3.49 25.77 -10.82
CA PHE A 3 3.79 24.71 -11.80
C PHE A 3 3.61 23.28 -11.24
N TRP A 4 4.13 23.03 -10.03
CA TRP A 4 4.06 21.71 -9.40
C TRP A 4 2.67 21.39 -8.85
N ILE A 5 1.93 22.40 -8.35
CA ILE A 5 0.54 22.22 -7.89
C ILE A 5 -0.35 21.81 -9.07
N VAL A 6 -0.19 22.48 -10.22
CA VAL A 6 -0.93 22.17 -11.44
C VAL A 6 -0.62 20.76 -11.91
N ASN A 7 0.67 20.39 -11.99
CA ASN A 7 1.07 19.05 -12.43
C ASN A 7 0.62 17.93 -11.48
N CYS A 8 0.67 18.13 -10.16
CA CYS A 8 0.14 17.15 -9.20
C CYS A 8 -1.38 16.98 -9.34
N SER A 9 -2.11 18.09 -9.47
CA SER A 9 -3.57 18.09 -9.68
C SER A 9 -3.95 17.42 -10.99
N LEU A 10 -3.25 17.73 -12.08
CA LEU A 10 -3.48 17.11 -13.38
C LEU A 10 -3.14 15.62 -13.36
N ALA A 11 -2.07 15.20 -12.69
CA ALA A 11 -1.73 13.78 -12.55
C ALA A 11 -2.84 13.00 -11.86
N PHE A 12 -3.34 13.53 -10.74
CA PHE A 12 -4.49 12.95 -10.04
C PHE A 12 -5.72 12.88 -10.94
N LEU A 13 -6.14 14.01 -11.55
CA LEU A 13 -7.35 14.08 -12.37
C LEU A 13 -7.29 13.21 -13.63
N LEU A 14 -6.15 13.19 -14.32
CA LEU A 14 -5.94 12.32 -15.50
C LEU A 14 -6.00 10.84 -15.10
N CYS A 15 -5.39 10.47 -13.98
CA CYS A 15 -5.49 9.09 -13.48
C CYS A 15 -6.93 8.71 -13.10
N VAL A 16 -7.70 9.61 -12.46
CA VAL A 16 -9.13 9.40 -12.16
C VAL A 16 -9.92 9.19 -13.46
N LEU A 17 -9.71 10.05 -14.47
CA LEU A 17 -10.41 9.95 -15.75
C LEU A 17 -10.04 8.66 -16.50
N CYS A 18 -8.75 8.40 -16.68
CA CYS A 18 -8.26 7.22 -17.39
C CYS A 18 -8.67 5.92 -16.70
N ALA A 19 -8.53 5.81 -15.37
CA ALA A 19 -8.98 4.62 -14.65
C ALA A 19 -10.50 4.47 -14.66
N GLY A 20 -11.25 5.58 -14.59
CA GLY A 20 -12.71 5.60 -14.74
C GLY A 20 -13.19 5.10 -16.11
N ILE A 21 -12.38 5.22 -17.15
CA ILE A 21 -12.64 4.67 -18.48
C ILE A 21 -12.18 3.20 -18.57
N VAL A 22 -10.96 2.90 -18.13
CA VAL A 22 -10.32 1.58 -18.31
C VAL A 22 -10.97 0.49 -17.45
N ILE A 23 -11.33 0.77 -16.19
CA ILE A 23 -11.89 -0.23 -15.27
C ILE A 23 -13.22 -0.82 -15.78
N PRO A 24 -14.19 -0.03 -16.27
CA PRO A 24 -15.40 -0.55 -16.91
C PRO A 24 -15.12 -1.44 -18.14
N GLN A 25 -14.09 -1.13 -18.92
CA GLN A 25 -13.71 -1.95 -20.07
C GLN A 25 -13.10 -3.28 -19.63
N ILE A 26 -12.26 -3.28 -18.59
CA ILE A 26 -11.75 -4.50 -17.97
C ILE A 26 -12.90 -5.36 -17.46
N LEU A 27 -13.87 -4.77 -16.77
CA LEU A 27 -15.09 -5.45 -16.33
C LEU A 27 -15.80 -6.10 -17.51
N LEU A 28 -16.09 -5.35 -18.58
CA LEU A 28 -16.77 -5.86 -19.77
C LEU A 28 -16.02 -7.04 -20.40
N ILE A 29 -14.70 -6.95 -20.53
CA ILE A 29 -13.86 -8.02 -21.09
C ILE A 29 -13.86 -9.23 -20.16
N ALA A 30 -13.73 -9.03 -18.85
CA ALA A 30 -13.72 -10.10 -17.86
C ALA A 30 -15.04 -10.90 -17.90
N PHE A 31 -16.18 -10.21 -18.00
CA PHE A 31 -17.49 -10.85 -18.17
C PHE A 31 -17.61 -11.59 -19.51
N ARG A 32 -17.15 -11.00 -20.61
CA ARG A 32 -17.19 -11.65 -21.95
C ARG A 32 -16.27 -12.87 -22.05
N LYS A 33 -15.12 -12.85 -21.38
CA LYS A 33 -14.12 -13.92 -21.41
C LYS A 33 -14.26 -14.91 -20.25
N GLN A 34 -15.25 -14.73 -19.38
CA GLN A 34 -15.48 -15.54 -18.18
C GLN A 34 -14.23 -15.68 -17.30
N LEU A 35 -13.46 -14.59 -17.18
CA LEU A 35 -12.27 -14.53 -16.32
C LEU A 35 -12.71 -14.30 -14.87
N PHE A 36 -13.42 -15.28 -14.32
CA PHE A 36 -13.97 -15.23 -12.98
C PHE A 36 -13.16 -16.05 -12.02
N ASP A 37 -13.05 -15.51 -10.81
CA ASP A 37 -12.70 -16.29 -9.66
C ASP A 37 -13.96 -16.98 -9.13
N LEU A 38 -14.05 -18.30 -9.29
CA LEU A 38 -15.21 -19.06 -8.84
C LEU A 38 -15.26 -19.09 -7.28
N PRO A 39 -16.46 -19.03 -6.67
CA PRO A 39 -16.61 -19.09 -5.23
C PRO A 39 -16.07 -20.42 -4.68
N ASP A 40 -15.25 -20.32 -3.63
CA ASP A 40 -14.66 -21.43 -2.87
C ASP A 40 -15.17 -21.29 -1.43
N GLU A 41 -15.29 -22.38 -0.66
CA GLU A 41 -15.81 -22.38 0.73
C GLU A 41 -15.04 -21.46 1.68
N ARG A 42 -13.85 -21.01 1.25
CA ARG A 42 -12.98 -20.08 1.98
C ARG A 42 -13.34 -18.60 1.78
N LYS A 43 -14.08 -18.23 0.72
CA LYS A 43 -14.36 -16.84 0.29
C LYS A 43 -15.72 -16.36 0.80
N ILE A 44 -15.82 -15.07 1.12
CA ILE A 44 -17.01 -14.45 1.72
C ILE A 44 -18.10 -14.13 0.67
N HIS A 45 -17.78 -14.18 -0.62
CA HIS A 45 -18.68 -13.79 -1.71
C HIS A 45 -19.32 -15.01 -2.41
N HIS A 46 -20.64 -14.92 -2.62
CA HIS A 46 -21.44 -15.95 -3.29
C HIS A 46 -21.59 -15.74 -4.81
N CYS A 47 -21.07 -14.63 -5.36
CA CYS A 47 -21.17 -14.28 -6.78
C CYS A 47 -19.78 -14.21 -7.44
N ALA A 48 -19.69 -14.58 -8.72
CA ALA A 48 -18.47 -14.50 -9.52
C ALA A 48 -18.07 -13.03 -9.76
N VAL A 49 -16.98 -12.58 -9.14
CA VAL A 49 -16.44 -11.23 -9.27
C VAL A 49 -15.02 -11.30 -9.84
N PRO A 50 -14.70 -10.56 -10.92
CA PRO A 50 -13.35 -10.56 -11.51
C PRO A 50 -12.29 -10.00 -10.55
N ARG A 51 -11.12 -10.66 -10.49
CA ARG A 51 -9.92 -10.23 -9.73
C ARG A 51 -8.89 -9.50 -10.61
N LEU A 52 -9.36 -8.59 -11.46
CA LEU A 52 -8.53 -7.99 -12.51
C LEU A 52 -8.42 -6.45 -12.38
N GLY A 53 -8.88 -5.86 -11.27
CA GLY A 53 -8.92 -4.41 -11.10
C GLY A 53 -7.54 -3.76 -11.17
N GLY A 54 -6.53 -4.44 -10.62
CA GLY A 54 -5.15 -4.00 -10.62
C GLY A 54 -4.50 -3.87 -12.01
N ILE A 55 -5.05 -4.52 -13.04
CA ILE A 55 -4.53 -4.43 -14.42
C ILE A 55 -4.55 -2.98 -14.92
N ALA A 56 -5.50 -2.16 -14.46
CA ALA A 56 -5.55 -0.74 -14.83
C ALA A 56 -4.43 0.11 -14.20
N PHE A 57 -3.88 -0.30 -13.04
CA PHE A 57 -3.14 0.61 -12.16
C PHE A 57 -1.85 1.13 -12.78
N LYS A 58 -0.93 0.21 -13.08
CA LYS A 58 0.37 0.57 -13.64
C LYS A 58 0.25 1.25 -15.01
N PRO A 59 -0.54 0.74 -15.98
CA PRO A 59 -0.67 1.39 -17.29
C PRO A 59 -1.20 2.81 -17.20
N VAL A 60 -2.22 3.06 -16.38
CA VAL A 60 -2.79 4.41 -16.24
C VAL A 60 -1.78 5.37 -15.61
N VAL A 61 -1.14 5.00 -14.49
CA VAL A 61 -0.13 5.87 -13.84
C VAL A 61 1.00 6.20 -14.81
N PHE A 62 1.53 5.21 -15.52
CA PHE A 62 2.68 5.41 -16.41
C PHE A 62 2.31 6.23 -17.65
N PHE A 63 1.14 5.97 -18.22
CA PHE A 63 0.60 6.76 -19.32
C PHE A 63 0.42 8.22 -18.91
N THR A 64 -0.17 8.48 -17.74
CA THR A 64 -0.36 9.85 -17.24
C THR A 64 0.95 10.58 -17.04
N ILE A 65 1.98 9.94 -16.46
CA ILE A 65 3.29 10.57 -16.26
C ILE A 65 3.96 10.89 -17.60
N ALA A 66 3.93 9.96 -18.55
CA ALA A 66 4.49 10.18 -19.88
C ALA A 66 3.74 11.28 -20.65
N LEU A 67 2.41 11.29 -20.58
CA LEU A 67 1.56 12.31 -21.20
C LEU A 67 1.84 13.69 -20.60
N LEU A 68 1.90 13.80 -19.27
CA LEU A 68 2.22 15.05 -18.60
C LEU A 68 3.61 15.56 -18.98
N LEU A 69 4.62 14.68 -19.03
CA LEU A 69 5.95 15.07 -19.50
C LEU A 69 5.88 15.65 -20.92
N GLY A 70 5.17 14.98 -21.83
CA GLY A 70 4.96 15.45 -23.20
C GLY A 70 4.25 16.80 -23.29
N ILE A 71 3.18 17.00 -22.50
CA ILE A 71 2.44 18.27 -22.44
C ILE A 71 3.35 19.39 -21.92
N ASN A 72 4.10 19.17 -20.85
CA ASN A 72 5.01 20.19 -20.30
C ASN A 72 6.08 20.58 -21.33
N MET A 73 6.69 19.61 -22.01
CA MET A 73 7.69 19.87 -23.05
C MET A 73 7.09 20.64 -24.24
N ALA A 74 5.87 20.30 -24.67
CA ALA A 74 5.18 21.01 -25.75
C ALA A 74 4.82 22.46 -25.37
N LEU A 75 4.56 22.73 -24.09
CA LEU A 75 4.30 24.06 -23.55
C LEU A 75 5.59 24.85 -23.21
N GLY A 76 6.77 24.27 -23.47
CA GLY A 76 8.06 24.91 -23.21
C GLY A 76 8.55 24.82 -21.75
N HIS A 77 7.93 23.96 -20.93
CA HIS A 77 8.32 23.70 -19.55
C HIS A 77 9.28 22.50 -19.45
N SER A 78 10.49 22.71 -18.93
CA SER A 78 11.54 21.70 -18.79
C SER A 78 11.77 21.23 -17.35
N GLU A 79 11.07 21.83 -16.38
CA GLU A 79 11.23 21.60 -14.94
C GLU A 79 10.95 20.14 -14.57
N MET A 80 9.90 19.53 -15.13
CA MET A 80 9.58 18.12 -14.93
C MET A 80 10.65 17.18 -15.51
N LEU A 81 11.18 17.50 -16.68
CA LEU A 81 12.25 16.71 -17.31
C LEU A 81 13.53 16.78 -16.48
N SER A 82 13.89 17.98 -15.98
CA SER A 82 15.04 18.19 -15.10
C SER A 82 14.93 17.37 -13.81
N GLU A 83 13.79 17.43 -13.12
CA GLU A 83 13.56 16.64 -11.91
C GLU A 83 13.62 15.12 -12.14
N ILE A 84 13.04 14.65 -13.25
CA ILE A 84 13.14 13.24 -13.66
C ILE A 84 14.60 12.88 -13.97
N GLY A 85 15.35 13.76 -14.65
CA GLY A 85 16.77 13.59 -14.95
C GLY A 85 17.61 13.44 -13.68
N ASN A 86 17.38 14.31 -12.69
CA ASN A 86 18.06 14.27 -11.40
C ASN A 86 17.75 12.99 -10.61
N ASN A 87 16.57 12.40 -10.83
CA ASN A 87 16.12 11.18 -10.16
C ASN A 87 16.06 9.96 -11.10
N VAL A 88 16.77 10.00 -12.23
CA VAL A 88 16.62 8.99 -13.29
C VAL A 88 16.95 7.58 -12.82
N ARG A 89 18.03 7.44 -12.04
CA ARG A 89 18.49 6.15 -11.50
C ARG A 89 17.44 5.51 -10.56
N PRO A 90 16.99 6.16 -9.47
CA PRO A 90 15.97 5.56 -8.60
C PRO A 90 14.65 5.32 -9.32
N LEU A 91 14.19 6.26 -10.18
CA LEU A 91 12.93 6.11 -10.90
C LEU A 91 12.96 4.96 -11.91
N ALA A 92 14.04 4.82 -12.69
CA ALA A 92 14.15 3.75 -13.68
C ALA A 92 14.10 2.37 -13.03
N PHE A 93 14.90 2.15 -11.98
CA PHE A 93 14.89 0.87 -11.27
C PHE A 93 13.56 0.62 -10.55
N ALA A 94 12.93 1.64 -9.94
CA ALA A 94 11.62 1.49 -9.34
C ALA A 94 10.55 1.12 -10.38
N PHE A 95 10.60 1.72 -11.57
CA PHE A 95 9.66 1.41 -12.65
C PHE A 95 9.84 -0.02 -13.17
N CYS A 96 11.09 -0.49 -13.26
CA CYS A 96 11.37 -1.89 -13.57
C CYS A 96 10.83 -2.83 -12.48
N SER A 97 11.07 -2.54 -11.19
CA SER A 97 10.54 -3.33 -10.08
C SER A 97 9.01 -3.40 -10.09
N ILE A 98 8.35 -2.27 -10.28
CA ILE A 98 6.88 -2.18 -10.37
C ILE A 98 6.38 -2.98 -11.57
N MET A 99 7.05 -2.91 -12.73
CA MET A 99 6.68 -3.67 -13.93
C MET A 99 6.80 -5.18 -13.70
N VAL A 100 7.90 -5.65 -13.11
CA VAL A 100 8.11 -7.08 -12.85
C VAL A 100 7.06 -7.61 -11.87
N LEU A 101 6.77 -6.90 -10.78
CA LEU A 101 5.73 -7.30 -9.83
C LEU A 101 4.32 -7.22 -10.43
N TYR A 102 4.05 -6.21 -11.26
CA TYR A 102 2.80 -6.10 -12.00
C TYR A 102 2.56 -7.33 -12.89
N LEU A 103 3.58 -7.76 -13.65
CA LEU A 103 3.47 -8.95 -14.50
C LEU A 103 3.29 -10.23 -13.70
N VAL A 104 3.99 -10.36 -12.57
CA VAL A 104 3.81 -11.52 -11.68
C VAL A 104 2.42 -11.53 -11.04
N GLY A 105 1.91 -10.39 -10.60
CA GLY A 105 0.55 -10.29 -10.07
C GLY A 105 -0.50 -10.62 -11.14
N MET A 106 -0.31 -10.15 -12.38
CA MET A 106 -1.20 -10.48 -13.50
C MET A 106 -1.16 -11.97 -13.83
N ALA A 107 0.03 -12.57 -13.86
CA ALA A 107 0.15 -14.00 -14.06
C ALA A 107 -0.45 -14.79 -12.89
N ASP A 108 -0.34 -14.31 -11.66
CA ASP A 108 -1.01 -14.96 -10.51
C ASP A 108 -2.53 -14.89 -10.59
N ASP A 109 -3.10 -13.73 -10.93
CA ASP A 109 -4.54 -13.55 -11.06
C ASP A 109 -5.14 -14.40 -12.21
N LEU A 110 -4.35 -14.71 -13.24
CA LEU A 110 -4.81 -15.46 -14.42
C LEU A 110 -4.57 -16.98 -14.34
N ILE A 111 -3.40 -17.42 -13.86
CA ILE A 111 -2.99 -18.83 -13.88
C ILE A 111 -2.57 -19.39 -12.52
N GLY A 112 -2.45 -18.55 -11.49
CA GLY A 112 -2.01 -18.94 -10.14
C GLY A 112 -0.52 -19.29 -10.08
N ILE A 113 0.24 -18.53 -9.29
CA ILE A 113 1.68 -18.70 -9.10
C ILE A 113 1.97 -19.18 -7.67
N ARG A 114 2.95 -20.09 -7.56
CA ARG A 114 3.42 -20.57 -6.25
C ARG A 114 4.03 -19.43 -5.43
N TYR A 115 3.68 -19.35 -4.14
CA TYR A 115 4.17 -18.32 -3.22
C TYR A 115 5.71 -18.16 -3.22
N ARG A 116 6.47 -19.27 -3.40
CA ARG A 116 7.93 -19.25 -3.47
C ARG A 116 8.46 -18.44 -4.65
N ALA A 117 7.81 -18.54 -5.82
CA ALA A 117 8.21 -17.77 -7.00
C ALA A 117 7.93 -16.28 -6.79
N LYS A 118 6.78 -15.93 -6.21
CA LYS A 118 6.48 -14.53 -5.82
C LYS A 118 7.55 -13.97 -4.88
N PHE A 119 7.96 -14.74 -3.88
CA PHE A 119 8.97 -14.33 -2.91
C PHE A 119 10.33 -14.05 -3.56
N VAL A 120 10.79 -14.91 -4.49
CA VAL A 120 12.03 -14.68 -5.26
C VAL A 120 11.95 -13.40 -6.08
N ILE A 121 10.80 -13.11 -6.69
CA ILE A 121 10.61 -11.89 -7.47
C ILE A 121 10.57 -10.65 -6.58
N GLN A 122 9.95 -10.72 -5.41
CA GLN A 122 9.98 -9.61 -4.43
C GLN A 122 11.41 -9.32 -3.96
N ILE A 123 12.25 -10.35 -3.76
CA ILE A 123 13.69 -10.17 -3.48
C ILE A 123 14.38 -9.46 -4.64
N LEU A 124 14.15 -9.90 -5.88
CA LEU A 124 14.71 -9.24 -7.07
C LEU A 124 14.30 -7.75 -7.15
N CYS A 125 13.06 -7.43 -6.82
CA CYS A 125 12.58 -6.05 -6.78
C CYS A 125 13.28 -5.22 -5.70
N GLY A 126 13.60 -5.83 -4.55
CA GLY A 126 14.43 -5.20 -3.51
C GLY A 126 15.86 -4.94 -3.99
N VAL A 127 16.48 -5.88 -4.71
CA VAL A 127 17.80 -5.69 -5.33
C VAL A 127 17.77 -4.56 -6.37
N MET A 128 16.71 -4.45 -7.16
CA MET A 128 16.53 -3.35 -8.10
C MET A 128 16.43 -1.99 -7.40
N LEU A 129 15.70 -1.88 -6.27
CA LEU A 129 15.68 -0.63 -5.50
C LEU A 129 17.07 -0.25 -4.98
N ILE A 130 17.83 -1.23 -4.46
CA ILE A 130 19.22 -1.03 -4.03
C ILE A 130 20.08 -0.55 -5.21
N ALA A 131 19.93 -1.16 -6.39
CA ALA A 131 20.61 -0.72 -7.60
C ALA A 131 20.20 0.71 -8.02
N GLY A 132 18.96 1.11 -7.76
CA GLY A 132 18.45 2.47 -7.86
C GLY A 132 19.03 3.47 -6.84
N GLY A 133 19.80 2.99 -5.87
CA GLY A 133 20.31 3.79 -4.76
C GLY A 133 19.31 4.00 -3.63
N ILE A 134 18.21 3.25 -3.61
CA ILE A 134 17.19 3.32 -2.56
C ILE A 134 17.38 2.15 -1.59
N TYR A 135 17.91 2.45 -0.42
CA TYR A 135 18.18 1.46 0.63
C TYR A 135 18.26 2.11 2.01
N ILE A 136 18.07 1.32 3.05
CA ILE A 136 18.24 1.76 4.44
C ILE A 136 19.73 1.94 4.73
N ASN A 137 20.18 3.19 4.74
CA ASN A 137 21.52 3.60 5.16
C ASN A 137 21.52 4.27 6.54
N ASN A 138 20.34 4.58 7.09
CA ASN A 138 20.18 5.27 8.35
C ASN A 138 18.87 4.83 9.02
N LEU A 139 18.88 4.68 10.35
CA LEU A 139 17.70 4.39 11.17
C LEU A 139 17.22 5.62 11.97
N HIS A 140 17.90 6.75 11.78
CA HIS A 140 17.61 8.07 12.31
C HIS A 140 17.49 8.11 13.85
N GLY A 141 18.15 7.18 14.56
CA GLY A 141 18.13 7.09 16.02
C GLY A 141 17.12 6.07 16.57
N ILE A 142 16.43 5.32 15.70
CA ILE A 142 15.70 4.12 16.14
C ILE A 142 16.70 3.14 16.77
N LEU A 143 16.39 2.69 18.00
CA LEU A 143 17.27 1.89 18.86
C LEU A 143 18.64 2.52 19.13
N GLY A 144 18.76 3.85 19.00
CA GLY A 144 20.04 4.57 19.09
C GLY A 144 20.94 4.40 17.87
N ILE A 145 20.46 3.76 16.79
CA ILE A 145 21.23 3.54 15.57
C ILE A 145 20.97 4.70 14.61
N HIS A 146 22.03 5.43 14.27
CA HIS A 146 21.98 6.47 13.25
C HIS A 146 22.38 5.88 11.91
N ALA A 147 23.67 5.64 11.66
CA ALA A 147 24.13 5.05 10.41
C ALA A 147 23.99 3.52 10.40
N VAL A 148 23.60 2.96 9.24
CA VAL A 148 23.54 1.52 8.99
C VAL A 148 24.60 1.15 7.94
N PRO A 149 25.54 0.24 8.25
CA PRO A 149 26.55 -0.18 7.28
C PRO A 149 25.92 -0.97 6.14
N LEU A 150 26.49 -0.89 4.94
CA LEU A 150 25.92 -1.48 3.71
C LEU A 150 25.59 -2.98 3.81
N TRP A 151 26.47 -3.76 4.47
CA TRP A 151 26.29 -5.20 4.66
C TRP A 151 25.04 -5.55 5.46
N LEU A 152 24.54 -4.63 6.29
CA LEU A 152 23.29 -4.76 7.03
C LEU A 152 22.13 -4.03 6.32
N GLY A 153 22.40 -2.86 5.74
CA GLY A 153 21.40 -2.04 5.06
C GLY A 153 20.77 -2.72 3.85
N TYR A 154 21.54 -3.45 3.04
CA TYR A 154 21.03 -4.14 1.87
C TYR A 154 20.09 -5.31 2.23
N PRO A 155 20.47 -6.27 3.09
CA PRO A 155 19.52 -7.30 3.55
C PRO A 155 18.29 -6.73 4.22
N LEU A 156 18.44 -5.69 5.05
CA LEU A 156 17.32 -5.03 5.73
C LEU A 156 16.35 -4.39 4.74
N THR A 157 16.87 -3.76 3.68
CA THR A 157 16.05 -3.17 2.61
C THR A 157 15.23 -4.26 1.90
N ILE A 158 15.87 -5.37 1.54
CA ILE A 158 15.17 -6.51 0.89
C ILE A 158 14.06 -7.05 1.81
N LEU A 159 14.36 -7.22 3.11
CA LEU A 159 13.39 -7.66 4.10
C LEU A 159 12.18 -6.72 4.16
N ILE A 160 12.41 -5.41 4.25
CA ILE A 160 11.36 -4.39 4.31
C ILE A 160 10.52 -4.38 3.02
N VAL A 161 11.15 -4.49 1.85
CA VAL A 161 10.45 -4.55 0.56
C VAL A 161 9.50 -5.73 0.50
N VAL A 162 10.02 -6.94 0.76
CA VAL A 162 9.23 -8.18 0.77
C VAL A 162 8.11 -8.08 1.82
N PHE A 163 8.41 -7.54 2.99
CA PHE A 163 7.45 -7.43 4.08
C PHE A 163 6.29 -6.47 3.76
N ILE A 164 6.58 -5.25 3.28
CA ILE A 164 5.55 -4.26 2.94
C ILE A 164 4.66 -4.76 1.81
N ILE A 165 5.25 -5.33 0.75
CA ILE A 165 4.48 -5.85 -0.39
C ILE A 165 3.49 -6.93 0.08
N ASN A 166 3.96 -7.89 0.89
CA ASN A 166 3.09 -8.93 1.43
C ASN A 166 2.09 -8.39 2.46
N ALA A 167 2.43 -7.33 3.21
CA ALA A 167 1.49 -6.69 4.13
C ALA A 167 0.30 -6.05 3.43
N ILE A 168 0.54 -5.36 2.30
CA ILE A 168 -0.52 -4.79 1.47
C ILE A 168 -1.33 -5.89 0.76
N ASN A 169 -0.69 -6.96 0.28
CA ASN A 169 -1.41 -8.09 -0.30
C ASN A 169 -2.32 -8.78 0.75
N LEU A 170 -1.81 -9.07 1.95
CA LEU A 170 -2.57 -9.76 2.99
C LEU A 170 -3.71 -8.94 3.60
N ILE A 171 -3.61 -7.61 3.64
CA ILE A 171 -4.68 -6.76 4.17
C ILE A 171 -5.86 -6.62 3.19
N ASP A 172 -5.68 -6.99 1.91
CA ASP A 172 -6.71 -6.99 0.86
C ASP A 172 -7.70 -8.15 1.01
N GLY A 173 -8.33 -8.25 2.18
CA GLY A 173 -9.29 -9.31 2.52
C GLY A 173 -10.76 -8.88 2.47
N ILE A 174 -11.04 -7.57 2.45
CA ILE A 174 -12.40 -7.03 2.37
C ILE A 174 -12.45 -5.82 1.43
N ASP A 175 -13.58 -5.64 0.76
CA ASP A 175 -13.88 -4.50 -0.11
C ASP A 175 -13.48 -3.16 0.53
N GLY A 176 -12.67 -2.40 -0.21
CA GLY A 176 -12.25 -1.04 0.08
C GLY A 176 -11.10 -0.93 1.06
N LEU A 177 -10.73 -1.99 1.79
CA LEU A 177 -9.74 -1.86 2.87
C LEU A 177 -8.34 -1.57 2.37
N ALA A 178 -7.80 -2.41 1.47
CA ALA A 178 -6.45 -2.19 0.94
C ALA A 178 -6.38 -0.89 0.13
N SER A 179 -7.30 -0.66 -0.79
CA SER A 179 -7.37 0.59 -1.56
C SER A 179 -7.56 1.82 -0.68
N GLY A 180 -8.34 1.74 0.40
CA GLY A 180 -8.57 2.85 1.32
C GLY A 180 -7.32 3.22 2.11
N LEU A 181 -6.65 2.22 2.70
CA LEU A 181 -5.37 2.42 3.40
C LEU A 181 -4.30 2.97 2.44
N CYS A 182 -4.20 2.40 1.23
CA CYS A 182 -3.25 2.87 0.23
C CYS A 182 -3.56 4.29 -0.27
N SER A 183 -4.84 4.67 -0.37
CA SER A 183 -5.25 6.02 -0.77
C SER A 183 -4.84 7.05 0.28
N VAL A 184 -5.05 6.75 1.57
CA VAL A 184 -4.59 7.61 2.67
C VAL A 184 -3.05 7.73 2.64
N ALA A 185 -2.34 6.62 2.43
CA ALA A 185 -0.88 6.64 2.33
C ALA A 185 -0.39 7.46 1.12
N CYS A 186 -0.99 7.31 -0.06
CA CYS A 186 -0.65 8.10 -1.25
C CYS A 186 -0.93 9.59 -1.07
N LEU A 187 -2.06 9.95 -0.45
CA LEU A 187 -2.35 11.35 -0.14
C LEU A 187 -1.29 11.93 0.80
N PHE A 188 -0.96 11.19 1.85
CA PHE A 188 0.07 11.59 2.80
C PHE A 188 1.43 11.76 2.13
N TYR A 189 1.93 10.74 1.43
CA TYR A 189 3.22 10.81 0.73
C TYR A 189 3.24 11.92 -0.33
N GLY A 190 2.14 12.11 -1.07
CA GLY A 190 2.02 13.18 -2.05
C GLY A 190 2.22 14.56 -1.43
N LEU A 191 1.56 14.83 -0.30
CA LEU A 191 1.72 16.08 0.45
C LEU A 191 3.12 16.22 1.03
N THR A 192 3.67 15.17 1.64
CA THR A 192 5.02 15.22 2.25
C THR A 192 6.11 15.46 1.20
N PHE A 193 6.10 14.73 0.08
CA PHE A 193 7.06 14.96 -0.99
C PHE A 193 6.92 16.33 -1.63
N PHE A 194 5.69 16.87 -1.69
CA PHE A 194 5.46 18.22 -2.18
C PHE A 194 6.11 19.27 -1.26
N MET A 195 5.99 19.10 0.06
CA MET A 195 6.62 19.96 1.07
C MET A 195 8.15 19.83 1.09
N LEU A 196 8.68 18.64 0.81
CA LEU A 196 10.13 18.36 0.71
C LEU A 196 10.74 18.76 -0.65
N HIS A 197 10.00 19.46 -1.51
CA HIS A 197 10.43 19.84 -2.86
C HIS A 197 10.81 18.66 -3.77
N GLN A 198 10.36 17.45 -3.44
CA GLN A 198 10.59 16.21 -4.20
C GLN A 198 9.42 15.96 -5.15
N HIS A 199 9.21 16.88 -6.08
CA HIS A 199 7.93 17.01 -6.80
C HIS A 199 7.58 15.82 -7.70
N VAL A 200 8.56 15.13 -8.28
CA VAL A 200 8.28 13.94 -9.13
C VAL A 200 7.71 12.78 -8.31
N TYR A 201 8.15 12.60 -7.07
CA TYR A 201 7.61 11.58 -6.17
C TYR A 201 6.20 11.99 -5.67
N ALA A 202 5.96 13.29 -5.48
CA ALA A 202 4.62 13.79 -5.19
C ALA A 202 3.64 13.49 -6.33
N ILE A 203 4.03 13.76 -7.58
CA ILE A 203 3.25 13.43 -8.79
C ILE A 203 2.94 11.92 -8.84
N LEU A 204 3.93 11.07 -8.57
CA LEU A 204 3.76 9.61 -8.56
C LEU A 204 2.75 9.15 -7.49
N ALA A 205 2.80 9.75 -6.29
CA ALA A 205 1.86 9.46 -5.22
C ALA A 205 0.42 9.92 -5.57
N PHE A 206 0.26 11.14 -6.09
CA PHE A 206 -1.05 11.67 -6.51
C PHE A 206 -1.62 10.93 -7.73
N ALA A 207 -0.79 10.51 -8.68
CA ALA A 207 -1.21 9.65 -9.79
C ALA A 207 -1.74 8.30 -9.28
N THR A 208 -1.01 7.68 -8.34
CA THR A 208 -1.43 6.41 -7.71
C THR A 208 -2.75 6.57 -6.95
N LEU A 209 -2.89 7.64 -6.18
CA LEU A 209 -4.16 8.00 -5.53
C LEU A 209 -5.30 8.16 -6.56
N GLY A 210 -5.02 8.83 -7.68
CA GLY A 210 -6.00 9.07 -8.75
C GLY A 210 -6.57 7.78 -9.34
N VAL A 211 -5.73 6.75 -9.52
CA VAL A 211 -6.22 5.45 -10.02
C VAL A 211 -7.00 4.67 -8.96
N LEU A 212 -6.63 4.81 -7.68
CA LEU A 212 -7.32 4.14 -6.59
C LEU A 212 -8.75 4.67 -6.37
N VAL A 213 -9.05 5.93 -6.73
CA VAL A 213 -10.39 6.52 -6.51
C VAL A 213 -11.49 5.82 -7.34
N PRO A 214 -11.41 5.70 -8.69
CA PRO A 214 -12.38 4.94 -9.46
C PRO A 214 -12.41 3.46 -9.07
N PHE A 215 -11.25 2.87 -8.78
CA PHE A 215 -11.20 1.48 -8.32
C PHE A 215 -11.98 1.29 -7.02
N PHE A 216 -11.75 2.14 -6.02
CA PHE A 216 -12.46 2.10 -4.73
C PHE A 216 -13.96 2.20 -4.95
N TYR A 217 -14.42 3.04 -5.88
CA TYR A 217 -15.82 3.15 -6.23
C TYR A 217 -16.40 1.81 -6.74
N TYR A 218 -15.78 1.18 -7.74
CA TYR A 218 -16.24 -0.10 -8.29
C TYR A 218 -16.08 -1.26 -7.30
N ASN A 219 -15.11 -1.20 -6.39
CA ASN A 219 -14.87 -2.25 -5.41
C ASN A 219 -15.87 -2.19 -4.24
N VAL A 220 -16.14 -1.00 -3.69
CA VAL A 220 -17.01 -0.80 -2.51
C VAL A 220 -18.48 -0.64 -2.88
N PHE A 221 -18.77 0.12 -3.93
CA PHE A 221 -20.15 0.47 -4.33
C PHE A 221 -20.61 -0.28 -5.58
N GLY A 222 -19.73 -1.04 -6.24
CA GLY A 222 -20.11 -1.87 -7.38
C GLY A 222 -21.06 -2.98 -6.98
N ASN A 223 -22.13 -3.16 -7.77
CA ASN A 223 -23.06 -4.27 -7.59
C ASN A 223 -22.56 -5.50 -8.39
N ALA A 224 -22.36 -6.61 -7.68
CA ALA A 224 -21.93 -7.88 -8.27
C ALA A 224 -22.99 -8.48 -9.21
N GLU A 225 -24.28 -8.36 -8.88
CA GLU A 225 -25.40 -8.89 -9.68
C GLU A 225 -25.50 -8.21 -11.05
N HIS A 226 -25.15 -6.92 -11.10
CA HIS A 226 -25.17 -6.12 -12.32
C HIS A 226 -23.82 -6.12 -13.06
N GLY A 227 -22.86 -6.96 -12.63
CA GLY A 227 -21.53 -7.05 -13.23
C GLY A 227 -20.69 -5.77 -13.12
N ARG A 228 -20.93 -4.95 -12.10
CA ARG A 228 -20.23 -3.67 -11.86
C ARG A 228 -19.24 -3.73 -10.71
N LYS A 229 -19.00 -4.91 -10.13
CA LYS A 229 -18.05 -5.10 -9.02
C LYS A 229 -16.75 -5.72 -9.51
N ILE A 230 -15.63 -5.22 -9.00
CA ILE A 230 -14.28 -5.74 -9.31
C ILE A 230 -13.44 -5.85 -8.04
N PHE A 231 -12.58 -6.86 -7.97
CA PHE A 231 -11.57 -7.00 -6.92
C PHE A 231 -10.19 -6.55 -7.40
N MET A 232 -9.36 -6.14 -6.45
CA MET A 232 -8.02 -5.59 -6.72
C MET A 232 -7.13 -6.61 -7.41
N GLY A 233 -7.19 -7.87 -6.94
CA GLY A 233 -6.30 -8.95 -7.39
C GLY A 233 -4.87 -8.77 -6.88
N ASP A 234 -4.07 -9.82 -7.04
CA ASP A 234 -2.65 -9.79 -6.73
C ASP A 234 -1.90 -8.77 -7.60
N THR A 235 -2.35 -8.56 -8.86
CA THR A 235 -1.84 -7.49 -9.73
C THR A 235 -1.89 -6.15 -9.03
N GLY A 236 -3.04 -5.80 -8.45
CA GLY A 236 -3.23 -4.48 -7.86
C GLY A 236 -2.50 -4.34 -6.54
N SER A 237 -2.67 -5.32 -5.64
CA SER A 237 -2.09 -5.25 -4.29
C SER A 237 -0.57 -5.29 -4.32
N LEU A 238 0.06 -6.10 -5.19
CA LEU A 238 1.52 -6.12 -5.37
C LEU A 238 2.04 -4.83 -6.01
N THR A 239 1.35 -4.30 -7.03
CA THR A 239 1.74 -3.05 -7.70
C THR A 239 1.70 -1.86 -6.74
N VAL A 240 0.60 -1.72 -5.99
CA VAL A 240 0.45 -0.61 -5.03
C VAL A 240 1.37 -0.80 -3.83
N GLY A 241 1.53 -2.03 -3.34
CA GLY A 241 2.49 -2.35 -2.28
C GLY A 241 3.92 -1.97 -2.65
N MET A 242 4.34 -2.27 -3.88
CA MET A 242 5.65 -1.85 -4.40
C MET A 242 5.77 -0.33 -4.52
N MET A 243 4.72 0.35 -4.99
CA MET A 243 4.69 1.81 -5.10
C MET A 243 4.85 2.48 -3.72
N LEU A 244 4.06 2.06 -2.73
CA LEU A 244 4.13 2.61 -1.37
C LEU A 244 5.47 2.29 -0.71
N CYS A 245 6.03 1.10 -0.96
CA CYS A 245 7.35 0.73 -0.47
C CYS A 245 8.46 1.61 -1.06
N PHE A 246 8.43 1.86 -2.37
CA PHE A 246 9.38 2.77 -3.01
C PHE A 246 9.26 4.19 -2.45
N LEU A 247 8.04 4.72 -2.35
CA LEU A 247 7.79 6.06 -1.80
C LEU A 247 8.24 6.15 -0.33
N SER A 248 7.95 5.16 0.51
CA SER A 248 8.36 5.19 1.92
C SER A 248 9.88 5.12 2.08
N LEU A 249 10.56 4.24 1.34
CA LEU A 249 12.02 4.14 1.38
C LEU A 249 12.71 5.36 0.80
N LYS A 250 12.15 6.00 -0.23
CA LYS A 250 12.72 7.26 -0.72
C LYS A 250 12.62 8.36 0.34
N LEU A 251 11.52 8.40 1.09
CA LEU A 251 11.27 9.41 2.11
C LEU A 251 12.26 9.32 3.29
N THR A 252 12.72 8.13 3.66
CA THR A 252 13.78 7.99 4.68
C THR A 252 15.11 8.58 4.22
N MET A 253 15.32 8.72 2.91
CA MET A 253 16.54 9.26 2.32
C MET A 253 16.41 10.73 1.92
N CYS A 254 15.23 11.33 2.06
CA CYS A 254 15.07 12.76 1.91
C CYS A 254 15.68 13.43 3.15
N GLY A 255 16.70 14.27 2.93
CA GLY A 255 17.24 15.10 3.99
C GLY A 255 16.13 15.97 4.59
N LEU A 256 16.12 16.09 5.92
CA LEU A 256 15.38 17.18 6.55
C LEU A 256 16.22 18.43 6.34
N ASP A 257 15.83 19.26 5.38
CA ASP A 257 16.33 20.62 5.34
C ASP A 257 15.85 21.35 6.61
N ASP A 258 16.59 22.37 7.07
CA ASP A 258 16.25 23.17 8.26
C ASP A 258 14.82 23.75 8.23
N ASN A 259 14.17 23.78 7.05
CA ASN A 259 12.83 24.32 6.83
C ASN A 259 11.68 23.30 6.95
N THR A 260 11.92 21.98 7.06
CA THR A 260 10.82 20.98 7.09
C THR A 260 10.27 20.66 8.48
N GLY A 261 10.53 21.52 9.46
CA GLY A 261 9.89 21.49 10.76
C GLY A 261 10.07 20.18 11.52
N ASN A 262 11.30 19.77 11.84
CA ASN A 262 11.65 18.74 12.84
C ASN A 262 10.94 17.36 12.79
N VAL A 263 10.08 17.06 11.80
CA VAL A 263 9.34 15.79 11.74
C VAL A 263 10.29 14.65 11.36
N HIS A 264 10.29 13.59 12.14
CA HIS A 264 11.26 12.51 11.99
C HIS A 264 11.07 11.69 10.69
N PRO A 265 12.13 11.40 9.89
CA PRO A 265 11.98 10.77 8.56
C PRO A 265 11.36 9.37 8.61
N MET A 266 11.71 8.58 9.63
CA MET A 266 11.12 7.25 9.81
C MET A 266 9.62 7.29 10.15
N VAL A 267 9.17 8.35 10.84
CA VAL A 267 7.74 8.56 11.14
C VAL A 267 7.00 8.88 9.84
N LEU A 268 7.51 9.83 9.08
CA LEU A 268 6.96 10.15 7.76
C LEU A 268 6.92 8.90 6.87
N ALA A 269 7.98 8.10 6.84
CA ALA A 269 8.07 6.95 5.94
C ALA A 269 7.09 5.84 6.31
N PHE A 270 6.99 5.46 7.58
CA PHE A 270 6.35 4.19 7.98
C PHE A 270 5.01 4.34 8.70
N SER A 271 4.64 5.51 9.22
CA SER A 271 3.33 5.70 9.87
C SER A 271 2.14 5.32 8.95
N PRO A 272 2.13 5.65 7.64
CA PRO A 272 1.05 5.22 6.75
C PRO A 272 0.95 3.70 6.53
N LEU A 273 2.03 2.97 6.80
CA LEU A 273 2.13 1.51 6.61
C LEU A 273 1.96 0.74 7.92
N LEU A 274 1.75 1.43 9.04
CA LEU A 274 1.75 0.85 10.38
C LEU A 274 0.67 -0.22 10.54
N VAL A 275 -0.58 0.10 10.19
CA VAL A 275 -1.72 -0.82 10.32
C VAL A 275 -1.51 -2.14 9.55
N PRO A 276 -1.23 -2.14 8.22
CA PRO A 276 -1.02 -3.40 7.50
C PRO A 276 0.21 -4.16 8.00
N CYS A 277 1.31 -3.47 8.32
CA CYS A 277 2.52 -4.10 8.82
C CYS A 277 2.31 -4.77 10.19
N CYS A 278 1.75 -4.04 11.15
CA CYS A 278 1.48 -4.56 12.49
C CYS A 278 0.47 -5.70 12.50
N ASP A 279 -0.50 -5.73 11.57
CA ASP A 279 -1.43 -6.85 11.43
C ASP A 279 -0.71 -8.12 10.95
N VAL A 280 0.17 -8.02 9.95
CA VAL A 280 0.96 -9.17 9.49
C VAL A 280 1.88 -9.71 10.59
N VAL A 281 2.60 -8.85 11.30
CA VAL A 281 3.46 -9.28 12.44
C VAL A 281 2.62 -10.02 13.47
N ARG A 282 1.44 -9.49 13.80
CA ARG A 282 0.55 -10.08 14.80
C ARG A 282 -0.02 -11.43 14.35
N VAL A 283 -0.39 -11.57 13.08
CA VAL A 283 -0.85 -12.85 12.51
C VAL A 283 0.30 -13.87 12.48
N TYR A 284 1.49 -13.45 12.08
CA TYR A 284 2.70 -14.28 12.08
C TYR A 284 3.01 -14.81 13.49
N LEU A 285 3.11 -13.93 14.49
CA LEU A 285 3.38 -14.30 15.88
C LEU A 285 2.31 -15.24 16.45
N HIS A 286 1.04 -15.02 16.12
CA HIS A 286 -0.05 -15.89 16.54
C HIS A 286 0.10 -17.32 15.98
N ARG A 287 0.52 -17.46 14.70
CA ARG A 287 0.74 -18.77 14.07
C ARG A 287 1.91 -19.51 14.71
N VAL A 288 3.04 -18.82 14.90
CA VAL A 288 4.25 -19.41 15.51
C VAL A 288 3.94 -19.91 16.92
N ARG A 289 3.23 -19.12 17.74
CA ARG A 289 2.83 -19.53 19.10
C ARG A 289 1.92 -20.75 19.13
N ASN A 290 1.17 -21.01 18.06
CA ASN A 290 0.28 -22.15 17.92
C ASN A 290 0.91 -23.33 17.16
N GLY A 291 2.23 -23.31 16.90
CA GLY A 291 2.94 -24.36 16.15
C GLY A 291 2.52 -24.49 14.69
N LYS A 292 1.82 -23.49 14.12
CA LYS A 292 1.35 -23.51 12.74
C LYS A 292 2.39 -22.88 11.80
N ASN A 293 2.43 -23.35 10.56
CA ASN A 293 3.29 -22.75 9.54
C ASN A 293 2.89 -21.29 9.30
N PRO A 294 3.81 -20.33 9.48
CA PRO A 294 3.50 -18.91 9.39
C PRO A 294 3.23 -18.42 7.96
N PHE A 295 3.54 -19.19 6.93
CA PHE A 295 3.38 -18.82 5.52
C PHE A 295 2.08 -19.33 4.88
N LEU A 296 1.23 -20.04 5.62
CA LEU A 296 -0.07 -20.52 5.13
C LEU A 296 -1.18 -19.46 5.30
N PRO A 297 -2.17 -19.37 4.41
CA PRO A 297 -3.30 -18.43 4.53
C PRO A 297 -4.13 -18.67 5.80
N ASP A 298 -4.65 -17.61 6.45
CA ASP A 298 -5.48 -17.73 7.67
C ASP A 298 -6.47 -16.56 7.81
N LYS A 299 -7.60 -16.79 8.48
CA LYS A 299 -8.68 -15.81 8.71
C LYS A 299 -8.47 -14.97 9.98
N ASN A 300 -7.23 -14.69 10.34
CA ASN A 300 -6.90 -14.09 11.64
C ASN A 300 -6.58 -12.60 11.57
N HIS A 301 -6.60 -11.99 10.39
CA HIS A 301 -6.35 -10.56 10.20
C HIS A 301 -7.34 -9.66 10.96
N ILE A 302 -6.96 -8.40 11.20
CA ILE A 302 -7.75 -7.45 12.00
C ILE A 302 -9.19 -7.29 11.48
N HIS A 303 -9.39 -7.30 10.15
CA HIS A 303 -10.72 -7.21 9.57
C HIS A 303 -11.59 -8.42 9.91
N HIS A 304 -11.04 -9.64 9.95
CA HIS A 304 -11.78 -10.82 10.37
C HIS A 304 -12.16 -10.77 11.85
N LYS A 305 -11.32 -10.17 12.71
CA LYS A 305 -11.69 -9.96 14.12
C LYS A 305 -12.89 -9.03 14.26
N LEU A 306 -12.93 -7.93 13.52
CA LEU A 306 -14.08 -7.01 13.54
C LEU A 306 -15.35 -7.68 13.01
N LEU A 307 -15.23 -8.45 11.91
CA LEU A 307 -16.36 -9.23 11.36
C LEU A 307 -16.86 -10.28 12.37
N ALA A 308 -15.96 -10.92 13.12
CA ALA A 308 -16.33 -11.90 14.17
C ALA A 308 -17.09 -11.27 15.35
N LEU A 309 -16.98 -9.96 15.56
CA LEU A 309 -17.79 -9.20 16.51
C LEU A 309 -19.17 -8.81 15.95
N GLY A 310 -19.53 -9.25 14.73
CA GLY A 310 -20.77 -8.91 14.06
C GLY A 310 -20.75 -7.55 13.34
N ILE A 311 -19.58 -6.89 13.26
CA ILE A 311 -19.45 -5.62 12.54
C ILE A 311 -19.55 -5.87 11.04
N LYS A 312 -20.36 -5.08 10.33
CA LYS A 312 -20.50 -5.17 8.87
C LYS A 312 -19.17 -4.82 8.17
N GLN A 313 -18.88 -5.47 7.05
CA GLN A 313 -17.65 -5.31 6.27
C GLN A 313 -17.28 -3.84 5.98
N ARG A 314 -18.24 -3.05 5.50
CA ARG A 314 -18.02 -1.62 5.21
C ARG A 314 -17.67 -0.81 6.47
N ASN A 315 -18.28 -1.12 7.60
CA ASN A 315 -17.97 -0.45 8.87
C ASN A 315 -16.58 -0.86 9.38
N ALA A 316 -16.21 -2.13 9.24
CA ALA A 316 -14.86 -2.59 9.58
C ALA A 316 -13.79 -1.88 8.73
N MET A 317 -14.01 -1.73 7.43
CA MET A 317 -13.14 -0.95 6.54
C MET A 317 -13.01 0.50 7.01
N ILE A 318 -14.12 1.19 7.27
CA ILE A 318 -14.10 2.60 7.74
C ILE A 318 -13.32 2.72 9.04
N ILE A 319 -13.59 1.86 10.03
CA ILE A 319 -12.89 1.87 11.32
C ILE A 319 -11.38 1.73 11.12
N ILE A 320 -10.93 0.74 10.33
CA ILE A 320 -9.50 0.48 10.15
C ILE A 320 -8.81 1.64 9.42
N VAL A 321 -9.45 2.19 8.37
CA VAL A 321 -8.92 3.35 7.63
C VAL A 321 -8.85 4.58 8.54
N SER A 322 -9.90 4.86 9.32
CA SER A 322 -9.90 5.96 10.28
C SER A 322 -8.82 5.81 11.35
N VAL A 323 -8.64 4.61 11.90
CA VAL A 323 -7.56 4.32 12.85
C VAL A 323 -6.20 4.58 12.21
N SER A 324 -6.00 4.15 10.96
CA SER A 324 -4.76 4.42 10.22
C SER A 324 -4.50 5.92 10.07
N THR A 325 -5.50 6.71 9.69
CA THR A 325 -5.39 8.16 9.57
C THR A 325 -5.04 8.80 10.91
N ILE A 326 -5.67 8.36 12.00
CA ILE A 326 -5.37 8.86 13.35
C ILE A 326 -3.92 8.55 13.75
N PHE A 327 -3.44 7.33 13.51
CA PHE A 327 -2.04 6.97 13.76
C PHE A 327 -1.06 7.86 13.00
N ILE A 328 -1.32 8.13 11.71
CA ILE A 328 -0.48 9.02 10.90
C ILE A 328 -0.42 10.42 11.53
N LEU A 329 -1.59 11.02 11.81
CA LEU A 329 -1.66 12.39 12.35
C LEU A 329 -1.03 12.49 13.74
N LEU A 330 -1.28 11.52 14.63
CA LEU A 330 -0.69 11.48 15.96
C LEU A 330 0.83 11.30 15.90
N ASN A 331 1.35 10.42 15.05
CA ASN A 331 2.78 10.19 14.99
C ASN A 331 3.54 11.42 14.47
N ILE A 332 2.97 12.14 13.49
CA ILE A 332 3.53 13.42 13.04
C ILE A 332 3.55 14.43 14.19
N LEU A 333 2.41 14.62 14.87
CA LEU A 333 2.31 15.56 15.98
C LEU A 333 3.29 15.22 17.11
N LEU A 334 3.35 13.94 17.50
CA LEU A 334 4.23 13.47 18.57
C LEU A 334 5.70 13.55 18.18
N SER A 335 6.05 13.40 16.89
CA SER A 335 7.44 13.50 16.44
C SER A 335 8.05 14.89 16.63
N LEU A 336 7.23 15.92 16.82
CA LEU A 336 7.68 17.27 17.16
C LEU A 336 8.17 17.38 18.61
N TYR A 337 7.75 16.46 19.48
CA TYR A 337 7.98 16.57 20.93
C TYR A 337 8.70 15.36 21.53
N LEU A 338 8.58 14.18 20.90
CA LEU A 338 9.05 12.91 21.43
C LEU A 338 10.11 12.28 20.51
N ASN A 339 11.05 11.58 21.13
CA ASN A 339 11.98 10.73 20.41
C ASN A 339 11.23 9.60 19.68
N VAL A 340 11.66 9.25 18.47
CA VAL A 340 11.08 8.20 17.62
C VAL A 340 10.87 6.87 18.36
N ASN A 341 11.77 6.51 19.28
CA ASN A 341 11.66 5.26 20.03
C ASN A 341 10.42 5.21 20.93
N TRP A 342 10.04 6.34 21.54
CA TRP A 342 8.83 6.43 22.36
C TRP A 342 7.56 6.36 21.53
N ILE A 343 7.58 6.95 20.33
CA ILE A 343 6.46 6.90 19.39
C ILE A 343 6.24 5.45 18.93
N VAL A 344 7.29 4.78 18.46
CA VAL A 344 7.24 3.38 18.02
C VAL A 344 6.79 2.45 19.16
N LEU A 345 7.30 2.67 20.38
CA LEU A 345 6.87 1.90 21.54
C LEU A 345 5.37 2.12 21.85
N GLY A 346 4.92 3.37 21.83
CA GLY A 346 3.52 3.73 22.01
C GLY A 346 2.61 3.08 20.98
N ASP A 347 2.99 3.13 19.70
CA ASP A 347 2.27 2.49 18.60
C ASP A 347 2.12 0.98 18.81
N ILE A 348 3.21 0.29 19.14
CA ILE A 348 3.22 -1.16 19.39
C ILE A 348 2.33 -1.50 20.58
N LEU A 349 2.41 -0.72 21.67
CA LEU A 349 1.60 -0.94 22.87
C LEU A 349 0.11 -0.73 22.58
N ILE A 350 -0.27 0.37 21.94
CA ILE A 350 -1.67 0.68 21.59
C ILE A 350 -2.23 -0.42 20.67
N TRP A 351 -1.50 -0.79 19.62
CA TRP A 351 -1.90 -1.83 18.68
C TRP A 351 -2.09 -3.19 19.38
N THR A 352 -1.16 -3.55 20.26
CA THR A 352 -1.19 -4.81 21.00
C THR A 352 -2.36 -4.85 21.97
N LEU A 353 -2.55 -3.79 22.77
CA LEU A 353 -3.65 -3.70 23.73
C LEU A 353 -5.01 -3.72 23.04
N ALA A 354 -5.17 -2.99 21.94
CA ALA A 354 -6.39 -3.02 21.12
C ALA A 354 -6.69 -4.44 20.61
N ASN A 355 -5.68 -5.14 20.10
CA ASN A 355 -5.83 -6.51 19.62
C ASN A 355 -6.17 -7.52 20.73
N ILE A 356 -5.59 -7.36 21.92
CA ILE A 356 -5.92 -8.20 23.09
C ILE A 356 -7.39 -7.96 23.50
N ARG A 357 -7.83 -6.71 23.57
CA ARG A 357 -9.23 -6.35 23.87
C ARG A 357 -10.19 -6.97 22.87
N LEU A 358 -9.94 -6.79 21.57
CA LEU A 358 -10.74 -7.41 20.51
C LEU A 358 -10.83 -8.93 20.67
N THR A 359 -9.72 -9.59 20.97
CA THR A 359 -9.69 -11.06 21.14
C THR A 359 -10.52 -11.50 22.36
N LYS A 360 -10.44 -10.77 23.48
CA LYS A 360 -11.26 -11.03 24.66
C LYS A 360 -12.76 -10.84 24.38
N SER A 361 -13.12 -9.75 23.69
CA SER A 361 -14.52 -9.47 23.33
C SER A 361 -15.10 -10.55 22.41
N ILE A 362 -14.32 -11.06 21.45
CA ILE A 362 -14.75 -12.19 20.61
C ILE A 362 -14.99 -13.44 21.46
N GLY A 363 -14.09 -13.75 22.40
CA GLY A 363 -14.24 -14.89 23.29
C GLY A 363 -15.49 -14.80 24.18
N GLN A 364 -15.80 -13.61 24.70
CA GLN A 364 -17.00 -13.35 25.49
C GLN A 364 -18.29 -13.58 24.67
N LEU A 365 -18.39 -12.99 23.47
CA LEU A 365 -19.55 -13.19 22.59
C LEU A 365 -19.73 -14.67 22.21
N GLN A 366 -18.65 -15.38 21.93
CA GLN A 366 -18.70 -16.82 21.61
C GLN A 366 -19.14 -17.66 22.82
N SER A 367 -18.78 -17.26 24.05
CA SER A 367 -19.27 -17.93 25.25
C SER A 367 -20.75 -17.68 25.47
N GLU A 368 -21.23 -16.44 25.36
CA GLU A 368 -22.67 -16.09 25.51
C GLU A 368 -23.55 -16.83 24.49
N GLN A 369 -23.10 -16.95 23.25
CA GLN A 369 -23.81 -17.71 22.21
C GLN A 369 -23.87 -19.22 22.48
N LYS A 370 -22.92 -19.78 23.24
CA LYS A 370 -22.95 -21.18 23.66
C LYS A 370 -23.86 -21.40 24.86
N THR A 371 -23.99 -20.42 25.75
CA THR A 371 -24.87 -20.53 26.93
C THR A 371 -26.35 -20.34 26.58
N ASN A 372 -26.64 -19.64 25.47
CA ASN A 372 -28.00 -19.37 24.98
C ASN A 372 -28.52 -20.41 23.95
N LYS A 373 -27.75 -21.46 23.67
CA LYS A 373 -28.17 -22.64 22.90
C LYS A 373 -28.28 -23.83 23.83
#